data_AF-I0WBW0-F1
#
_entry.id   AF-I0WBW0-F1
#
_cell.length_a   1.000
_cell.length_b   1.000
_cell.length_c   1.000
_cell.angle_alpha   90.00
_cell.angle_beta   90.00
_cell.angle_gamma   90.00
#
_symmetry.space_group_name_H-M   'P 1'
#
loop_
_entity.id
_entity.type
_entity.pdbx_description
1 polymer ?
#
loop_
_entity_poly.entity_id
_entity_poly.type
_entity_poly.pdbx_seq_one_letter_code
_entity_poly.pdbx_strand_id
1 'polypeptide(L)'
;MRICKIALLFVTVVTLSSCASSYKMINPASLSYNSANESNGVLFEYKYGLLEKKYQKKELKKGVRLVAIKITNNSGRDLTFGGDAKLAFGNASEIQVLDNERVFKTLKQSAASYLWYLLLTPVSFQSTTADSYGEKETNSTPIGLVIGPGLTASNMITVAISNKNFKQELLEYNINGTVIKDGETKYGLIGIQTENFDALKLIID
;
A
#
# COMPACT_ATOMS: atom_id res chain seq x y z
N MET A 1 27.70 19.34 22.41
CA MET A 1 26.90 18.23 22.99
C MET A 1 25.41 18.27 22.68
N ARG A 2 24.68 19.39 22.82
CA ARG A 2 23.22 19.43 22.55
C ARG A 2 22.84 19.13 21.08
N ILE A 3 23.60 19.64 20.11
CA ILE A 3 23.36 19.42 18.67
C ILE A 3 23.56 17.95 18.26
N CYS A 4 24.63 17.28 18.75
CA CYS A 4 24.87 15.86 18.46
C CYS A 4 23.76 14.95 19.03
N LYS A 5 23.21 15.29 20.21
CA LYS A 5 22.08 14.55 20.80
C LYS A 5 20.80 14.72 19.99
N ILE A 6 20.54 15.92 19.47
CA ILE A 6 19.39 16.21 18.60
C ILE A 6 19.53 15.47 17.27
N ALA A 7 20.72 15.48 16.66
CA ALA A 7 20.99 14.74 15.42
C ALA A 7 20.81 13.22 15.60
N LEU A 8 21.31 12.66 16.69
CA LEU A 8 21.17 11.23 17.00
C LEU A 8 19.70 10.82 17.22
N LEU A 9 18.93 11.66 17.91
CA LEU A 9 17.48 11.48 18.10
C LEU A 9 16.74 11.52 16.75
N PHE A 10 17.13 12.44 15.86
CA PHE A 10 16.52 12.56 14.54
C PHE A 10 16.82 11.33 13.66
N VAL A 11 18.06 10.85 13.70
CA VAL A 11 18.47 9.63 12.98
C VAL A 11 17.70 8.41 13.48
N THR A 12 17.52 8.25 14.79
CA THR A 12 16.75 7.13 15.36
C THR A 12 15.27 7.17 14.98
N VAL A 13 14.64 8.35 14.98
CA VAL A 13 13.23 8.50 14.56
C VAL A 13 13.06 8.21 13.06
N VAL A 14 14.01 8.64 12.22
CA VAL A 14 13.98 8.39 10.77
C VAL A 14 14.23 6.90 10.44
N THR A 15 15.11 6.22 11.18
CA THR A 15 15.38 4.79 10.93
C THR A 15 14.28 3.86 11.42
N LEU A 16 13.59 4.20 12.52
CA LEU A 16 12.47 3.41 13.05
C LEU A 16 11.19 3.53 12.20
N SER A 17 11.01 4.65 11.50
CA SER A 17 9.85 4.89 10.62
C SER A 17 10.07 4.42 9.17
N SER A 18 11.30 4.00 8.83
CA SER A 18 11.65 3.61 7.46
C SER A 18 11.54 2.11 7.18
N CYS A 19 11.19 1.26 8.14
CA CYS A 19 10.99 -0.18 7.93
C CYS A 19 9.89 -0.53 6.91
N ALA A 20 9.97 -1.73 6.35
CA ALA A 20 9.00 -2.31 5.43
C ALA A 20 7.64 -2.47 6.09
N SER A 21 6.60 -2.07 5.36
CA SER A 21 5.24 -2.34 5.80
C SER A 21 4.83 -3.71 5.29
N SER A 22 4.29 -4.55 6.17
CA SER A 22 3.53 -5.71 5.70
C SER A 22 2.29 -5.24 4.93
N TYR A 23 1.89 -6.00 3.91
CA TYR A 23 0.60 -5.82 3.24
C TYR A 23 -0.48 -6.63 3.96
N LYS A 24 -1.57 -5.97 4.31
CA LYS A 24 -2.76 -6.58 4.89
C LYS A 24 -3.76 -6.79 3.75
N MET A 25 -4.18 -8.03 3.54
CA MET A 25 -5.18 -8.33 2.51
C MET A 25 -6.49 -7.60 2.85
N ILE A 26 -7.10 -7.04 1.81
CA ILE A 26 -8.30 -6.22 1.90
C ILE A 26 -9.54 -7.11 2.05
N ASN A 27 -9.59 -8.22 1.32
CA ASN A 27 -10.71 -9.15 1.23
C ASN A 27 -12.06 -8.41 1.08
N PRO A 28 -12.38 -7.87 -0.11
CA PRO A 28 -13.57 -7.07 -0.38
C PRO A 28 -14.88 -7.66 0.15
N ALA A 29 -15.05 -8.99 0.09
CA ALA A 29 -16.25 -9.68 0.55
C ALA A 29 -16.50 -9.55 2.07
N SER A 30 -15.45 -9.27 2.85
CA SER A 30 -15.53 -9.10 4.31
C SER A 30 -15.67 -7.64 4.76
N LEU A 31 -15.64 -6.68 3.83
CA LEU A 31 -15.68 -5.26 4.17
C LEU A 31 -17.10 -4.79 4.50
N SER A 32 -17.20 -3.90 5.48
CA SER A 32 -18.36 -3.03 5.63
C SER A 32 -18.22 -1.83 4.70
N TYR A 33 -19.09 -1.77 3.70
CA TYR A 33 -19.21 -0.68 2.75
C TYR A 33 -20.02 0.46 3.37
N ASN A 34 -19.53 1.69 3.24
CA ASN A 34 -20.12 2.88 3.88
C ASN A 34 -20.73 3.86 2.89
N SER A 35 -20.59 3.59 1.59
CA SER A 35 -21.13 4.42 0.52
C SER A 35 -21.90 3.53 -0.44
N ALA A 36 -23.13 3.91 -0.77
CA ALA A 36 -24.02 3.14 -1.62
C ALA A 36 -24.79 4.06 -2.57
N ASN A 37 -25.12 3.55 -3.74
CA ASN A 37 -25.99 4.18 -4.72
C ASN A 37 -26.78 3.09 -5.44
N GLU A 38 -28.04 3.35 -5.76
CA GLU A 38 -28.88 2.41 -6.48
C GLU A 38 -29.47 3.10 -7.71
N SER A 39 -29.36 2.44 -8.86
CA SER A 39 -29.88 2.95 -10.12
C SER A 39 -30.21 1.79 -11.05
N ASN A 40 -31.36 1.85 -11.72
CA ASN A 40 -31.79 0.86 -12.72
C ASN A 40 -31.74 -0.60 -12.21
N GLY A 41 -32.10 -0.83 -10.94
CA GLY A 41 -32.05 -2.17 -10.32
C GLY A 41 -30.64 -2.66 -9.99
N VAL A 42 -29.62 -1.82 -10.07
CA VAL A 42 -28.24 -2.15 -9.70
C VAL A 42 -27.86 -1.40 -8.43
N LEU A 43 -27.54 -2.15 -7.37
CA LEU A 43 -26.98 -1.61 -6.14
C LEU A 43 -25.46 -1.59 -6.25
N PHE A 44 -24.90 -0.40 -6.15
CA PHE A 44 -23.47 -0.15 -6.16
C PHE A 44 -23.01 0.35 -4.80
N GLU A 45 -22.07 -0.36 -4.20
CA GLU A 45 -21.47 -0.03 -2.91
C GLU A 45 -19.95 0.11 -3.08
N TYR A 46 -19.34 1.08 -2.39
CA TYR A 46 -17.90 1.29 -2.47
C TYR A 46 -17.26 1.74 -1.16
N LYS A 47 -15.94 1.54 -1.07
CA LYS A 47 -15.13 1.94 0.08
C LYS A 47 -13.73 2.38 -0.35
N TYR A 48 -13.33 3.54 0.18
CA TYR A 48 -11.99 4.10 0.09
C TYR A 48 -11.13 3.78 1.32
N GLY A 49 -9.84 4.13 1.25
CA GLY A 49 -8.96 4.10 2.43
C GLY A 49 -8.60 2.69 2.88
N LEU A 50 -8.40 1.80 1.91
CA LEU A 50 -8.18 0.37 2.13
C LEU A 50 -6.73 0.05 2.51
N LEU A 51 -5.80 0.87 2.04
CA LEU A 51 -4.38 0.65 2.20
C LEU A 51 -3.87 1.30 3.50
N GLU A 52 -2.91 0.64 4.15
CA GLU A 52 -2.29 1.13 5.37
C GLU A 52 -0.81 1.56 5.13
N LYS A 53 -0.28 2.39 6.03
CA LYS A 53 1.16 2.72 6.14
C LYS A 53 1.78 3.17 4.81
N LYS A 54 2.74 2.42 4.27
CA LYS A 54 3.51 2.82 3.08
C LYS A 54 2.69 2.78 1.79
N TYR A 55 1.72 1.88 1.70
CA TYR A 55 0.81 1.81 0.55
C TYR A 55 -0.13 3.02 0.56
N GLN A 56 -0.73 3.34 1.71
CA GLN A 56 -1.54 4.55 1.89
C GLN A 56 -0.78 5.83 1.52
N LYS A 57 0.46 5.98 2.02
CA LYS A 57 1.30 7.13 1.68
C LYS A 57 1.55 7.25 0.18
N LYS A 58 1.67 6.12 -0.54
CA LYS A 58 1.82 6.11 -2.00
C LYS A 58 0.53 6.43 -2.71
N GLU A 59 -0.60 5.92 -2.22
CA GLU A 59 -1.94 6.25 -2.71
C GLU A 59 -2.10 7.77 -2.75
N LEU A 60 -1.91 8.42 -1.60
CA LEU A 60 -1.98 9.88 -1.46
C LEU A 60 -0.96 10.60 -2.35
N LYS A 61 0.33 10.22 -2.28
CA LYS A 61 1.42 10.88 -3.01
C LYS A 61 1.32 10.76 -4.53
N LYS A 62 0.69 9.71 -5.05
CA LYS A 62 0.63 9.42 -6.49
C LYS A 62 -0.70 9.79 -7.14
N GLY A 63 -1.68 10.27 -6.36
CA GLY A 63 -3.00 10.59 -6.88
C GLY A 63 -3.71 9.37 -7.47
N VAL A 64 -3.40 8.17 -6.97
CA VAL A 64 -4.10 6.94 -7.35
C VAL A 64 -4.82 6.47 -6.11
N ARG A 65 -6.13 6.22 -6.18
CA ARG A 65 -6.93 5.68 -5.07
C ARG A 65 -7.29 4.24 -5.37
N LEU A 66 -7.12 3.36 -4.38
CA LEU A 66 -7.60 1.98 -4.47
C LEU A 66 -8.98 1.92 -3.81
N VAL A 67 -9.96 1.43 -4.56
CA VAL A 67 -11.36 1.38 -4.14
C VAL A 67 -11.85 -0.05 -4.21
N ALA A 68 -12.55 -0.46 -3.16
CA ALA A 68 -13.24 -1.72 -3.11
C ALA A 68 -14.65 -1.42 -3.53
N ILE A 69 -15.16 -2.19 -4.48
CA ILE A 69 -16.52 -2.06 -4.97
C ILE A 69 -17.26 -3.37 -4.76
N LYS A 70 -18.56 -3.24 -4.58
CA LYS A 70 -19.52 -4.33 -4.54
C LYS A 70 -20.69 -3.92 -5.41
N ILE A 71 -21.06 -4.79 -6.33
CA ILE A 71 -22.14 -4.55 -7.29
C ILE A 71 -23.11 -5.71 -7.15
N THR A 72 -24.37 -5.40 -6.84
CA THR A 72 -25.47 -6.36 -6.86
C THR A 72 -26.39 -6.00 -8.01
N ASN A 73 -26.48 -6.88 -9.00
CA ASN A 73 -27.30 -6.68 -10.18
C ASN A 73 -28.67 -7.32 -9.98
N ASN A 74 -29.74 -6.53 -9.98
CA ASN A 74 -31.14 -6.97 -10.04
C ASN A 74 -31.86 -6.24 -11.18
N SER A 75 -31.16 -5.94 -12.28
CA SER A 75 -31.68 -5.13 -13.39
C SER A 75 -32.55 -5.93 -14.36
N GLY A 76 -32.66 -7.27 -14.20
CA GLY A 76 -33.36 -8.15 -15.12
C GLY A 76 -32.55 -8.55 -16.36
N ARG A 77 -31.27 -8.17 -16.44
CA ARG A 77 -30.32 -8.59 -17.48
C ARG A 77 -28.91 -8.71 -16.94
N ASP A 78 -28.07 -9.48 -17.62
CA ASP A 78 -26.64 -9.54 -17.34
C ASP A 78 -25.96 -8.21 -17.70
N LEU A 79 -24.96 -7.82 -16.90
CA LEU A 79 -24.21 -6.57 -17.08
C LEU A 79 -22.72 -6.84 -17.15
N THR A 80 -22.02 -6.23 -18.08
CA THR A 80 -20.55 -6.29 -18.16
C THR A 80 -19.94 -5.03 -17.54
N PHE A 81 -19.16 -5.18 -16.48
CA PHE A 81 -18.47 -4.04 -15.88
C PHE A 81 -17.37 -3.51 -16.79
N GLY A 82 -17.34 -2.18 -17.01
CA GLY A 82 -16.51 -1.50 -18.01
C GLY A 82 -17.14 -1.45 -19.41
N GLY A 83 -18.19 -2.24 -19.67
CA GLY A 83 -19.00 -2.21 -20.89
C GLY A 83 -20.35 -1.54 -20.62
N ASP A 84 -21.32 -2.32 -20.17
CA ASP A 84 -22.69 -1.91 -19.85
C ASP A 84 -22.77 -1.10 -18.54
N ALA A 85 -21.85 -1.33 -17.61
CA ALA A 85 -21.80 -0.65 -16.32
C ALA A 85 -20.45 0.06 -16.13
N LYS A 86 -20.47 1.39 -16.06
CA LYS A 86 -19.26 2.23 -15.98
C LYS A 86 -19.25 3.09 -14.73
N LEU A 87 -18.05 3.33 -14.18
CA LEU A 87 -17.89 4.21 -13.04
C LEU A 87 -17.77 5.67 -13.47
N ALA A 88 -18.47 6.53 -12.74
CA ALA A 88 -18.38 7.96 -12.87
C ALA A 88 -18.31 8.61 -11.49
N PHE A 89 -17.80 9.83 -11.44
CA PHE A 89 -17.92 10.65 -10.24
C PHE A 89 -19.38 11.07 -10.05
N GLY A 90 -19.76 11.47 -8.83
CA GLY A 90 -21.13 11.89 -8.51
C GLY A 90 -21.68 12.95 -9.47
N ASN A 91 -20.83 13.87 -9.93
CA ASN A 91 -21.13 14.92 -10.91
C ASN A 91 -21.23 14.42 -12.38
N ALA A 92 -21.23 13.10 -12.62
CA ALA A 92 -21.25 12.45 -13.93
C ALA A 92 -19.98 12.63 -14.78
N SER A 93 -18.88 13.14 -14.22
CA SER A 93 -17.61 13.18 -14.95
C SER A 93 -16.99 11.78 -15.02
N GLU A 94 -16.32 11.50 -16.14
CA GLU A 94 -15.73 10.20 -16.41
C GLU A 94 -14.56 9.91 -15.46
N ILE A 95 -14.53 8.69 -14.92
CA ILE A 95 -13.43 8.23 -14.07
C ILE A 95 -12.39 7.53 -14.92
N GLN A 96 -11.14 7.97 -14.79
CA GLN A 96 -10.02 7.20 -15.31
C GLN A 96 -9.73 6.00 -14.40
N VAL A 97 -10.35 4.85 -14.75
CA VAL A 97 -10.00 3.55 -14.15
C VAL A 97 -8.66 3.09 -14.70
N LEU A 98 -7.76 2.69 -13.81
CA LEU A 98 -6.43 2.22 -14.14
C LEU A 98 -6.42 0.69 -14.21
N ASP A 99 -5.63 0.14 -15.13
CA ASP A 99 -5.35 -1.29 -15.18
C ASP A 99 -4.57 -1.76 -13.95
N ASN A 100 -4.76 -3.01 -13.56
CA ASN A 100 -4.15 -3.58 -12.36
C ASN A 100 -2.62 -3.50 -12.34
N GLU A 101 -1.96 -3.60 -13.50
CA GLU A 101 -0.49 -3.52 -13.55
C GLU A 101 -0.01 -2.09 -13.29
N ARG A 102 -0.71 -1.07 -13.81
CA ARG A 102 -0.43 0.34 -13.53
C ARG A 102 -0.71 0.69 -12.07
N VAL A 103 -1.78 0.17 -11.48
CA VAL A 103 -2.08 0.31 -10.03
C VAL A 103 -0.94 -0.31 -9.22
N PHE A 104 -0.58 -1.56 -9.51
CA PHE A 104 0.50 -2.26 -8.83
C PHE A 104 1.84 -1.52 -8.94
N LYS A 105 2.28 -1.16 -10.14
CA LYS A 105 3.54 -0.44 -10.36
C LYS A 105 3.60 0.88 -9.60
N THR A 106 2.47 1.59 -9.51
CA THR A 106 2.38 2.89 -8.86
C THR A 106 2.40 2.76 -7.33
N LEU A 107 1.65 1.81 -6.78
CA LEU A 107 1.41 1.68 -5.34
C LEU A 107 2.36 0.70 -4.61
N LYS A 108 3.05 -0.22 -5.32
CA LYS A 108 3.98 -1.19 -4.70
C LYS A 108 5.08 -0.53 -3.88
N GLN A 109 5.56 -1.16 -2.82
CA GLN A 109 6.71 -0.66 -2.06
C GLN A 109 8.02 -0.80 -2.86
N SER A 110 8.92 0.18 -2.72
CA SER A 110 10.26 0.12 -3.35
C SER A 110 11.22 -0.64 -2.45
N ALA A 111 11.88 -1.68 -2.96
CA ALA A 111 12.92 -2.40 -2.23
C ALA A 111 14.25 -1.62 -2.19
N ALA A 112 14.51 -0.77 -3.18
CA ALA A 112 15.79 -0.05 -3.29
C ALA A 112 16.04 0.92 -2.13
N SER A 113 14.99 1.47 -1.51
CA SER A 113 15.16 2.38 -0.37
C SER A 113 15.76 1.71 0.87
N TYR A 114 15.75 0.38 0.96
CA TYR A 114 16.34 -0.33 2.10
C TYR A 114 17.83 -0.62 1.93
N LEU A 115 18.38 -0.45 0.72
CA LEU A 115 19.83 -0.54 0.48
C LEU A 115 20.60 0.54 1.24
N TRP A 116 19.94 1.64 1.62
CA TRP A 116 20.55 2.67 2.47
C TRP A 116 20.97 2.13 3.84
N TYR A 117 20.39 1.04 4.35
CA TYR A 117 20.87 0.41 5.58
C TYR A 117 22.26 -0.21 5.42
N LEU A 118 22.73 -0.50 4.19
CA LEU A 118 24.11 -0.93 3.96
C LEU A 118 25.12 0.17 4.33
N LEU A 119 24.72 1.44 4.42
CA LEU A 119 25.59 2.49 4.94
C LEU A 119 25.89 2.35 6.44
N LEU A 120 25.19 1.47 7.16
CA LEU A 120 25.51 1.11 8.55
C LEU A 120 26.61 0.03 8.64
N THR A 121 27.02 -0.56 7.51
CA THR A 121 28.07 -1.59 7.45
C THR A 121 29.41 -1.19 8.10
N PRO A 122 29.96 0.02 7.90
CA PRO A 122 31.24 0.41 8.49
C PRO A 122 31.15 0.83 9.98
N VAL A 123 29.98 0.72 10.62
CA VAL A 123 29.82 1.11 12.03
C VAL A 123 30.53 0.12 12.96
N SER A 124 31.35 0.63 13.87
CA SER A 124 31.96 -0.13 14.96
C SER A 124 31.51 0.39 16.32
N PHE A 125 31.45 -0.51 17.30
CA PHE A 125 31.22 -0.18 18.69
C PHE A 125 32.57 -0.10 19.39
N GLN A 126 32.83 1.04 20.04
CA GLN A 126 34.05 1.26 20.80
C GLN A 126 33.74 1.17 22.30
N SER A 127 34.51 0.38 23.03
CA SER A 127 34.44 0.28 24.49
C SER A 127 35.81 0.62 25.07
N THR A 128 35.84 1.60 25.98
CA THR A 128 37.05 1.97 26.71
C THR A 128 36.95 1.45 28.12
N THR A 129 37.89 0.58 28.50
CA THR A 129 38.04 0.07 29.87
C THR A 129 39.33 0.63 30.45
N ALA A 130 39.25 1.13 31.68
CA ALA A 130 40.42 1.55 32.44
C ALA A 130 40.81 0.42 33.39
N ASP A 131 42.09 0.06 33.41
CA ASP A 131 42.61 -0.90 34.38
C ASP A 131 42.86 -0.24 35.75
N SER A 132 43.27 -1.04 36.74
CA SER A 132 43.57 -0.58 38.10
C SER A 132 44.72 0.43 38.20
N TYR A 133 45.52 0.58 37.14
CA TYR A 133 46.67 1.48 37.04
C TYR A 133 46.38 2.75 36.21
N GLY A 134 45.17 2.86 35.65
CA GLY A 134 44.72 4.01 34.86
C GLY A 134 45.05 3.94 33.38
N GLU A 135 45.59 2.81 32.89
CA GLU A 135 45.78 2.56 31.46
C GLU A 135 44.42 2.37 30.79
N LYS A 136 44.22 3.01 29.64
CA LYS A 136 42.96 2.96 28.89
C LYS A 136 43.11 2.04 27.70
N GLU A 137 42.50 0.87 27.76
CA GLU A 137 42.35 0.01 26.60
C GLU A 137 41.07 0.38 25.84
N THR A 138 41.19 0.58 24.53
CA THR A 138 40.03 0.82 23.65
C THR A 138 39.84 -0.36 22.72
N ASN A 139 38.76 -1.09 22.90
CA ASN A 139 38.35 -2.21 22.06
C ASN A 139 37.34 -1.74 21.01
N SER A 140 37.45 -2.24 19.77
CA SER A 140 36.57 -1.90 18.66
C SER A 140 35.94 -3.17 18.07
N THR A 141 34.62 -3.30 18.15
CA THR A 141 33.86 -4.43 17.59
C THR A 141 33.05 -3.98 16.38
N PRO A 142 33.26 -4.54 15.17
CA PRO A 142 32.57 -4.12 13.95
C PRO A 142 31.13 -4.66 13.89
N ILE A 143 30.21 -4.05 14.63
CA ILE A 143 28.79 -4.45 14.68
C ILE A 143 28.02 -4.17 13.37
N GLY A 144 28.48 -3.20 12.58
CA GLY A 144 27.84 -2.76 11.36
C GLY A 144 27.73 -3.84 10.29
N LEU A 145 28.71 -4.75 10.22
CA LEU A 145 28.75 -5.86 9.27
C LEU A 145 27.53 -6.79 9.36
N VAL A 146 26.91 -6.88 10.53
CA VAL A 146 25.69 -7.66 10.75
C VAL A 146 24.46 -6.76 10.62
N ILE A 147 24.49 -5.58 11.25
CA ILE A 147 23.33 -4.68 11.31
C ILE A 147 22.91 -4.19 9.92
N GLY A 148 23.84 -3.66 9.12
CA GLY A 148 23.52 -3.08 7.82
C GLY A 148 22.92 -4.09 6.84
N PRO A 149 23.61 -5.20 6.54
CA PRO A 149 23.09 -6.27 5.70
C PRO A 149 21.83 -6.93 6.26
N GLY A 150 21.77 -7.20 7.57
CA GLY A 150 20.62 -7.84 8.22
C GLY A 150 19.34 -7.00 8.10
N LEU A 151 19.41 -5.70 8.36
CA LEU A 151 18.29 -4.78 8.15
C LEU A 151 17.90 -4.67 6.68
N THR A 152 18.87 -4.61 5.77
CA THR A 152 18.61 -4.55 4.33
C THR A 152 17.84 -5.79 3.87
N ALA A 153 18.37 -6.99 4.17
CA ALA A 153 17.80 -8.25 3.72
C ALA A 153 16.39 -8.48 4.26
N SER A 154 16.18 -8.29 5.57
CA SER A 154 14.87 -8.47 6.20
C SER A 154 13.80 -7.58 5.58
N ASN A 155 14.09 -6.29 5.39
CA ASN A 155 13.14 -5.35 4.78
C ASN A 155 12.83 -5.70 3.32
N MET A 156 13.84 -6.08 2.53
CA MET A 156 13.65 -6.46 1.13
C MET A 156 12.76 -7.70 0.99
N ILE A 157 12.94 -8.70 1.86
CA ILE A 157 12.09 -9.91 1.89
C ILE A 157 10.63 -9.53 2.22
N THR A 158 10.41 -8.74 3.27
CA THR A 158 9.06 -8.28 3.64
C THR A 158 8.38 -7.53 2.50
N VAL A 159 9.12 -6.67 1.79
CA VAL A 159 8.61 -5.94 0.62
C VAL A 159 8.25 -6.88 -0.52
N ALA A 160 9.10 -7.86 -0.81
CA ALA A 160 8.85 -8.83 -1.89
C ALA A 160 7.54 -9.59 -1.62
N ILE A 161 7.37 -10.12 -0.40
CA ILE A 161 6.16 -10.83 0.02
C ILE A 161 4.93 -9.91 -0.03
N SER A 162 5.04 -8.72 0.55
CA SER A 162 3.93 -7.76 0.61
C SER A 162 3.47 -7.31 -0.77
N ASN A 163 4.41 -7.03 -1.68
CA ASN A 163 4.11 -6.67 -3.05
C ASN A 163 3.51 -7.84 -3.84
N LYS A 164 3.98 -9.07 -3.61
CA LYS A 164 3.39 -10.27 -4.22
C LYS A 164 1.93 -10.41 -3.82
N ASN A 165 1.63 -10.34 -2.53
CA ASN A 165 0.26 -10.46 -2.02
C ASN A 165 -0.64 -9.34 -2.56
N PHE A 166 -0.15 -8.09 -2.58
CA PHE A 166 -0.90 -6.98 -3.15
C PHE A 166 -1.21 -7.19 -4.64
N LYS A 167 -0.23 -7.62 -5.43
CA LYS A 167 -0.46 -7.92 -6.86
C LYS A 167 -1.46 -9.05 -7.05
N GLN A 168 -1.34 -10.11 -6.27
CA GLN A 168 -2.24 -11.26 -6.34
C GLN A 168 -3.68 -10.83 -6.04
N GLU A 169 -3.90 -10.05 -4.99
CA GLU A 169 -5.25 -9.61 -4.62
C GLU A 169 -5.87 -8.67 -5.67
N LEU A 170 -5.09 -7.77 -6.28
CA LEU A 170 -5.57 -6.96 -7.40
C LEU A 170 -6.05 -7.82 -8.58
N LEU A 171 -5.31 -8.89 -8.90
CA LEU A 171 -5.64 -9.79 -10.01
C LEU A 171 -6.86 -10.66 -9.69
N GLU A 172 -6.93 -11.17 -8.45
CA GLU A 172 -8.03 -11.99 -7.96
C GLU A 172 -9.37 -11.24 -7.96
N TYR A 173 -9.36 -9.98 -7.53
CA TYR A 173 -10.53 -9.11 -7.50
C TYR A 173 -10.61 -8.15 -8.70
N ASN A 174 -10.03 -8.53 -9.84
CA ASN A 174 -10.21 -7.76 -11.07
C ASN A 174 -11.65 -7.93 -11.57
N ILE A 175 -12.42 -6.85 -11.53
CA ILE A 175 -13.81 -6.83 -11.98
C ILE A 175 -13.97 -6.24 -13.39
N ASN A 176 -12.91 -5.65 -13.96
CA ASN A 176 -12.99 -5.05 -15.29
C ASN A 176 -13.21 -6.10 -16.38
N GLY A 177 -14.25 -5.92 -17.20
CA GLY A 177 -14.67 -6.87 -18.22
C GLY A 177 -15.39 -8.11 -17.69
N THR A 178 -15.71 -8.17 -16.39
CA THR A 178 -16.46 -9.29 -15.82
C THR A 178 -17.95 -9.14 -16.05
N VAL A 179 -18.63 -10.26 -16.33
CA VAL A 179 -20.08 -10.33 -16.42
C VAL A 179 -20.65 -10.54 -15.02
N ILE A 180 -21.62 -9.69 -14.67
CA ILE A 180 -22.39 -9.71 -13.43
C ILE A 180 -23.80 -10.17 -13.80
N LYS A 181 -24.13 -11.41 -13.47
CA LYS A 181 -25.43 -11.98 -13.85
C LYS A 181 -26.58 -11.30 -13.11
N ASP A 182 -27.78 -11.35 -13.68
CA ASP A 182 -28.97 -10.93 -12.95
C ASP A 182 -29.14 -11.75 -11.65
N GLY A 183 -29.44 -11.07 -10.55
CA GLY A 183 -29.47 -11.60 -9.18
C GLY A 183 -28.10 -11.82 -8.52
N GLU A 184 -26.98 -11.53 -9.20
CA GLU A 184 -25.63 -11.79 -8.67
C GLU A 184 -25.03 -10.57 -7.95
N THR A 185 -24.22 -10.85 -6.91
CA THR A 185 -23.32 -9.87 -6.30
C THR A 185 -21.87 -10.19 -6.64
N LYS A 186 -21.16 -9.21 -7.20
CA LYS A 186 -19.71 -9.27 -7.45
C LYS A 186 -18.97 -8.26 -6.61
N TYR A 187 -17.74 -8.62 -6.23
CA TYR A 187 -16.82 -7.77 -5.49
C TYR A 187 -15.58 -7.51 -6.35
N GLY A 188 -15.04 -6.30 -6.26
CA GLY A 188 -13.90 -5.90 -7.06
C GLY A 188 -12.97 -4.94 -6.35
N LEU A 189 -11.73 -4.92 -6.80
CA LEU A 189 -10.75 -3.89 -6.49
C LEU A 189 -10.42 -3.12 -7.76
N ILE A 190 -10.51 -1.79 -7.69
CA ILE A 190 -10.22 -0.90 -8.80
C ILE A 190 -9.26 0.20 -8.35
N GLY A 191 -8.31 0.54 -9.21
CA GLY A 191 -7.54 1.77 -9.03
C GLY A 191 -8.12 2.87 -9.89
N ILE A 192 -8.27 4.06 -9.31
CA ILE A 192 -8.72 5.25 -10.04
C ILE A 192 -7.70 6.38 -9.90
N GLN A 193 -7.51 7.16 -10.95
CA GLN A 193 -6.65 8.35 -10.90
C GLN A 193 -7.44 9.53 -10.35
N THR A 194 -7.20 9.89 -9.09
CA THR A 194 -7.78 11.09 -8.45
C THR A 194 -6.97 11.50 -7.22
N GLU A 195 -6.93 12.80 -6.96
CA GLU A 195 -6.32 13.36 -5.74
C GLU A 195 -7.30 13.40 -4.56
N ASN A 196 -8.61 13.30 -4.83
CA ASN A 196 -9.67 13.46 -3.84
C ASN A 196 -10.41 12.14 -3.55
N PHE A 197 -11.30 12.18 -2.56
CA PHE A 197 -12.18 11.08 -2.19
C PHE A 197 -13.61 11.41 -2.61
N ASP A 198 -13.78 11.68 -3.90
CA ASP A 198 -15.06 12.10 -4.46
C ASP A 198 -16.08 10.95 -4.45
N ALA A 199 -17.36 11.31 -4.36
CA ALA A 199 -18.42 10.31 -4.41
C ALA A 199 -18.41 9.59 -5.77
N LEU A 200 -18.59 8.27 -5.73
CA LEU A 200 -18.69 7.41 -6.90
C LEU A 200 -20.14 7.03 -7.19
N LYS A 201 -20.46 6.86 -8.46
CA LYS A 201 -21.70 6.26 -8.93
C LYS A 201 -21.45 5.32 -10.09
N LEU A 202 -22.38 4.40 -10.31
CA LEU A 202 -22.39 3.50 -11.44
C LEU A 202 -23.40 4.02 -12.47
N ILE A 203 -22.97 4.20 -13.70
CA ILE A 203 -23.81 4.54 -14.85
C ILE A 203 -24.05 3.25 -15.63
N ILE A 204 -25.31 2.99 -15.96
CA ILE A 204 -25.74 1.83 -16.75
C ILE A 204 -26.15 2.35 -18.13
N ASP A 205 -25.52 1.79 -19.17
CA ASP A 205 -25.80 2.08 -20.59
C ASP A 205 -26.93 1.21 -21.16
#